data_AF-A0A661TVR7-F1
#
_entry.id   AF-A0A661TVR7-F1
#
_cell.length_a   1.000
_cell.length_b   1.000
_cell.length_c   1.000
_cell.angle_alpha   90.00
_cell.angle_beta   90.00
_cell.angle_gamma   90.00
#
_symmetry.space_group_name_H-M   'P 1'
#
loop_
_entity.id
_entity.type
_entity.pdbx_description
1 polymer ?
#
loop_
_entity_poly.entity_id
_entity_poly.type
_entity_poly.pdbx_seq_one_letter_code
_entity_poly.pdbx_strand_id
1 'polypeptide(L)'
;MLREKIGEDIGYATIEPNRPIIAGTRQTWVITYYVGKRGIKRDGSIRITIPHTFTTPQIDEFYNDGFTTAECSKKEISLSIHLESKIFCAYRPELSHSGAFGKSVFILINNRKLVKGDFIKIIYGNTSYYG
;
A
#
# COMPACT_ATOMS: atom_id res chain seq x y z
N MET A 1 13.25 13.67 -5.08
CA MET A 1 11.90 13.52 -4.50
C MET A 1 11.91 14.25 -3.16
N LEU A 2 10.98 15.18 -2.91
CA LEU A 2 10.95 15.96 -1.66
C LEU A 2 10.81 15.03 -0.44
N ARG A 3 11.54 15.36 0.64
CA ARG A 3 11.46 14.64 1.92
C ARG A 3 10.01 14.64 2.41
N GLU A 4 9.46 13.45 2.67
CA GLU A 4 8.08 13.32 3.12
C GLU A 4 7.90 14.02 4.46
N LYS A 5 6.92 14.92 4.55
CA LYS A 5 6.63 15.63 5.79
C LYS A 5 5.90 14.67 6.73
N ILE A 6 6.55 14.29 7.82
CA ILE A 6 5.92 13.59 8.94
C ILE A 6 5.04 14.61 9.68
N GLY A 7 3.80 14.24 9.98
CA GLY A 7 2.83 15.10 10.67
C GLY A 7 1.81 14.28 11.45
N GLU A 8 1.20 14.88 12.46
CA GLU A 8 0.22 14.20 13.32
C GLU A 8 -1.20 14.19 12.72
N ASP A 9 -1.42 14.98 11.67
CA ASP A 9 -2.72 15.15 11.01
C ASP A 9 -2.92 14.28 9.77
N ILE A 10 -1.89 13.49 9.38
CA ILE A 10 -1.87 12.69 8.16
C ILE A 10 -2.57 11.34 8.30
N GLY A 11 -2.93 10.90 9.51
CA GLY A 11 -3.55 9.59 9.75
C GLY A 11 -2.57 8.54 10.25
N TYR A 12 -2.97 7.28 10.27
CA TYR A 12 -2.15 6.17 10.75
C TYR A 12 -2.51 4.88 10.02
N ALA A 13 -1.64 3.87 10.11
CA ALA A 13 -1.88 2.56 9.53
C ALA A 13 -1.77 1.44 10.58
N THR A 14 -2.55 0.40 10.39
CA THR A 14 -2.42 -0.88 11.10
C THR A 14 -2.10 -1.98 10.09
N ILE A 15 -1.47 -3.05 10.58
CA ILE A 15 -1.08 -4.20 9.75
C ILE A 15 -1.53 -5.47 10.46
N GLU A 16 -2.23 -6.33 9.72
CA GLU A 16 -2.61 -7.67 10.13
C GLU A 16 -1.97 -8.71 9.18
N PRO A 17 -1.61 -9.91 9.67
CA PRO A 17 -1.85 -10.41 11.02
C PRO A 17 -0.84 -9.85 12.04
N ASN A 18 -1.34 -9.43 13.21
CA ASN A 18 -0.49 -8.98 14.32
C ASN A 18 -0.16 -10.16 15.26
N ARG A 19 0.49 -11.19 14.71
CA ARG A 19 0.92 -12.39 15.43
C ARG A 19 2.21 -12.93 14.83
N PRO A 20 2.96 -13.78 15.55
CA PRO A 20 4.09 -14.48 14.96
C PRO A 20 3.68 -15.28 13.72
N ILE A 21 4.50 -15.18 12.68
CA ILE A 21 4.36 -15.93 11.44
C ILE A 21 5.63 -16.74 11.17
N ILE A 22 5.48 -17.84 10.44
CA ILE A 22 6.62 -18.66 10.02
C ILE A 22 7.19 -18.06 8.74
N ALA A 23 8.47 -17.67 8.78
CA ALA A 23 9.15 -17.15 7.60
C ALA A 23 9.15 -18.17 6.45
N GLY A 24 9.01 -17.68 5.21
CA GLY A 24 8.93 -18.53 4.02
C GLY A 24 7.58 -19.20 3.78
N THR A 25 6.61 -19.02 4.68
CA THR A 25 5.22 -19.46 4.43
C THR A 25 4.42 -18.38 3.72
N ARG A 26 3.44 -18.81 2.92
CA ARG A 26 2.48 -17.93 2.28
C ARG A 26 1.61 -17.25 3.33
N GLN A 27 1.51 -15.93 3.27
CA GLN A 27 0.69 -15.13 4.18
C GLN A 27 -0.06 -14.04 3.42
N THR A 28 -1.25 -13.70 3.93
CA THR A 28 -2.03 -12.55 3.50
C THR A 28 -1.85 -11.44 4.52
N TRP A 29 -1.48 -10.25 4.05
CA TRP A 29 -1.30 -9.07 4.90
C TRP A 29 -2.36 -8.03 4.58
N VAL A 30 -3.05 -7.56 5.60
CA VAL A 30 -4.05 -6.48 5.48
C VAL A 30 -3.48 -5.23 6.13
N ILE A 31 -3.12 -4.25 5.31
CA ILE A 31 -2.67 -2.93 5.74
C ILE A 31 -3.89 -2.01 5.69
N THR A 32 -4.36 -1.55 6.84
CA THR A 32 -5.47 -0.58 6.91
C THR A 32 -4.93 0.79 7.22
N TYR A 33 -5.05 1.72 6.27
CA TYR A 33 -4.73 3.12 6.49
C TYR A 33 -6.00 3.90 6.83
N TYR A 34 -5.97 4.57 7.98
CA TYR A 34 -7.03 5.44 8.49
C TYR A 34 -6.70 6.89 8.18
N VAL A 35 -7.61 7.55 7.46
CA VAL A 35 -7.40 8.89 6.95
C VAL A 35 -7.40 9.91 8.10
N GLY A 36 -6.37 10.74 8.16
CA GLY A 36 -6.23 11.79 9.17
C GLY A 36 -7.09 13.03 8.90
N LYS A 37 -6.98 14.04 9.78
CA LYS A 37 -7.70 15.32 9.67
C LYS A 37 -7.41 16.03 8.34
N ARG A 38 -6.21 15.86 7.80
CA ARG A 38 -5.78 16.46 6.54
C ARG A 38 -6.56 15.95 5.33
N GLY A 39 -7.10 14.73 5.41
CA GLY A 39 -7.73 14.05 4.29
C GLY A 39 -6.74 13.68 3.19
N ILE A 40 -7.24 12.99 2.17
CA ILE A 40 -6.52 12.77 0.91
C ILE A 40 -7.32 13.41 -0.21
N LYS A 41 -6.69 14.29 -0.99
CA LYS A 41 -7.34 15.00 -2.09
C LYS A 41 -7.70 14.02 -3.22
N ARG A 42 -8.60 14.46 -4.10
CA ARG A 42 -8.85 13.79 -5.38
C ARG A 42 -7.53 13.63 -6.13
N ASP A 43 -7.33 12.49 -6.77
CA ASP A 43 -6.13 12.14 -7.53
C ASP A 43 -4.87 12.03 -6.64
N GLY A 44 -5.04 12.02 -5.32
CA GLY A 44 -4.00 11.70 -4.36
C GLY A 44 -3.72 10.20 -4.30
N SER A 45 -2.62 9.83 -3.67
CA SER A 45 -2.24 8.43 -3.52
C SER A 45 -1.71 8.09 -2.15
N ILE A 46 -1.83 6.80 -1.80
CA ILE A 46 -1.11 6.17 -0.70
C ILE A 46 -0.01 5.33 -1.32
N ARG A 47 1.20 5.43 -0.78
CA ARG A 47 2.32 4.55 -1.15
C ARG A 47 2.63 3.62 0.01
N ILE A 48 2.68 2.32 -0.27
CA ILE A 48 3.33 1.35 0.61
C ILE A 48 4.56 0.76 -0.09
N THR A 49 5.51 0.29 0.70
CA THR A 49 6.72 -0.37 0.19
C THR A 49 6.75 -1.80 0.70
N ILE A 50 6.72 -2.76 -0.23
CA ILE A 50 6.89 -4.18 0.05
C ILE A 50 8.39 -4.48 0.08
N PRO A 51 8.96 -4.96 1.21
CA PRO A 51 10.39 -5.17 1.33
C PRO A 51 10.94 -6.17 0.30
N HIS A 52 12.21 -6.04 -0.09
CA HIS A 52 12.82 -6.88 -1.13
C HIS A 52 12.79 -8.39 -0.84
N THR A 53 12.74 -8.77 0.43
CA THR A 53 12.68 -10.18 0.89
C THR A 53 11.28 -10.80 0.77
N PHE A 54 10.27 -10.01 0.39
CA PHE A 54 8.91 -10.48 0.16
C PHE A 54 8.69 -10.72 -1.34
N THR A 55 7.72 -11.57 -1.66
CA THR A 55 7.31 -11.81 -3.04
C THR A 55 6.93 -10.49 -3.72
N THR A 56 7.33 -10.33 -4.98
CA THR A 56 6.99 -9.15 -5.78
C THR A 56 5.46 -8.93 -5.78
N PRO A 57 4.96 -7.75 -5.39
CA PRO A 57 3.55 -7.46 -5.51
C PRO A 57 3.14 -7.45 -6.99
N GLN A 58 1.95 -7.97 -7.29
CA GLN A 58 1.36 -8.01 -8.63
C GLN A 58 -0.17 -7.82 -8.53
N ILE A 59 -0.83 -7.41 -9.61
CA ILE A 59 -2.28 -7.14 -9.65
C ILE A 59 -3.01 -7.88 -10.78
N ASP A 60 -2.31 -8.75 -11.50
CA ASP A 60 -2.79 -9.32 -12.76
C ASP A 60 -3.37 -10.72 -12.55
N GLU A 61 -2.71 -11.55 -11.74
CA GLU A 61 -3.02 -12.98 -11.64
C GLU A 61 -3.39 -13.36 -10.21
N PHE A 62 -4.68 -13.50 -9.92
CA PHE A 62 -5.15 -13.77 -8.55
C PHE A 62 -4.56 -15.06 -7.96
N TYR A 63 -4.25 -16.05 -8.78
CA TYR A 63 -3.70 -17.35 -8.37
C TYR A 63 -2.18 -17.36 -8.14
N ASN A 64 -1.49 -16.25 -8.40
CA ASN A 64 -0.07 -16.11 -8.10
C ASN A 64 0.19 -15.43 -6.75
N ASP A 65 1.36 -15.72 -6.18
CA ASP A 65 1.83 -15.03 -5.00
C ASP A 65 2.02 -13.52 -5.22
N GLY A 66 1.92 -12.75 -4.13
CA GLY A 66 2.02 -11.30 -4.19
C GLY A 66 0.80 -10.61 -4.81
N PHE A 67 -0.28 -11.33 -5.14
CA PHE A 67 -1.52 -10.71 -5.62
C PHE A 67 -2.00 -9.65 -4.63
N THR A 68 -2.16 -8.43 -5.10
CA THR A 68 -2.44 -7.27 -4.27
C THR A 68 -3.76 -6.63 -4.69
N THR A 69 -4.64 -6.41 -3.72
CA THR A 69 -5.89 -5.69 -3.95
C THR A 69 -6.01 -4.52 -2.98
N ALA A 70 -6.95 -3.62 -3.26
CA ALA A 70 -7.25 -2.52 -2.36
C ALA A 70 -8.76 -2.26 -2.33
N GLU A 71 -9.24 -1.87 -1.15
CA GLU A 71 -10.64 -1.61 -0.88
C GLU A 71 -10.77 -0.28 -0.12
N CYS A 72 -11.82 0.47 -0.38
CA CYS A 72 -12.12 1.70 0.33
C CYS A 72 -13.37 1.52 1.21
N SER A 73 -13.41 2.21 2.35
CA SER A 73 -14.61 2.29 3.20
C SER A 73 -15.84 2.82 2.45
N LYS A 74 -15.64 3.61 1.38
CA LYS A 74 -16.70 4.17 0.54
C LYS A 74 -16.74 3.48 -0.82
N LYS A 75 -17.83 2.75 -1.10
CA LYS A 75 -18.05 2.03 -2.37
C LYS A 75 -18.12 2.94 -3.60
N GLU A 76 -18.46 4.21 -3.42
CA GLU A 76 -18.52 5.21 -4.50
C GLU A 76 -17.12 5.67 -4.98
N ILE A 77 -16.06 5.33 -4.25
CA ILE A 77 -14.70 5.73 -4.58
C ILE A 77 -14.01 4.59 -5.30
N SER A 78 -13.62 4.85 -6.55
CA SER A 78 -12.80 3.93 -7.34
C SER A 78 -11.34 4.08 -6.93
N LEU A 79 -10.65 2.95 -6.80
CA LEU A 79 -9.21 2.90 -6.55
C LEU A 79 -8.51 2.32 -7.78
N SER A 80 -7.31 2.83 -8.07
CA SER A 80 -6.39 2.21 -9.03
C SER A 80 -5.09 1.84 -8.33
N ILE A 81 -4.55 0.67 -8.67
CA ILE A 81 -3.28 0.21 -8.11
C ILE A 81 -2.22 0.37 -9.20
N HIS A 82 -1.12 1.03 -8.85
CA HIS A 82 0.05 1.15 -9.71
C HIS A 82 1.27 0.57 -9.00
N LEU A 83 1.98 -0.31 -9.68
CA LEU A 83 3.14 -1.01 -9.14
C LEU A 83 4.41 -0.45 -9.74
N GLU A 84 5.34 -0.04 -8.88
CA GLU A 84 6.70 0.30 -9.26
C GLU A 84 7.66 -0.74 -8.68
N SER A 85 7.98 -1.74 -9.50
CA SER A 85 8.82 -2.88 -9.14
C SER A 85 10.30 -2.68 -9.46
N LYS A 86 10.66 -1.56 -10.11
CA LYS A 86 12.05 -1.24 -10.45
C LYS A 86 12.84 -1.02 -9.16
N ILE A 87 13.79 -1.91 -8.91
CA ILE A 87 14.75 -1.78 -7.82
C ILE A 87 15.71 -0.65 -8.20
N PHE A 88 15.67 0.44 -7.44
CA PHE A 88 16.66 1.50 -7.54
C PHE A 88 17.48 1.53 -6.24
N CYS A 89 18.59 0.78 -6.23
CA CYS A 89 19.51 0.71 -5.10
C CYS A 89 20.59 1.81 -5.11
N ALA A 90 20.39 2.92 -5.82
CA ALA A 90 21.29 4.05 -5.66
C ALA A 90 20.86 4.85 -4.43
N TYR A 91 21.51 4.59 -3.30
CA TYR A 91 21.37 5.43 -2.10
C TYR A 91 21.78 6.86 -2.46
N ARG A 92 20.79 7.74 -2.64
CA ARG A 92 20.98 9.18 -2.78
C ARG A 92 20.20 9.87 -1.66
N PRO A 93 20.87 10.47 -0.67
CA PRO A 93 20.22 11.16 0.45
C PRO A 93 19.19 12.22 0.01
N GLU A 94 19.40 12.81 -1.16
CA GLU A 94 18.58 13.87 -1.76
C GLU A 94 17.28 13.36 -2.41
N LEU A 95 17.20 12.08 -2.78
CA LEU A 95 16.09 11.54 -3.58
C LEU A 95 14.97 10.91 -2.76
N SER A 96 15.08 10.90 -1.43
CA SER A 96 14.19 10.15 -0.53
C SER A 96 14.18 8.64 -0.84
N HIS A 97 13.73 7.83 0.11
CA HIS A 97 14.00 6.39 0.24
C HIS A 97 13.27 5.47 -0.77
N SER A 98 12.79 5.99 -1.90
CA SER A 98 12.07 5.23 -2.92
C SER A 98 12.97 4.18 -3.58
N GLY A 99 12.57 2.90 -3.53
CA GLY A 99 13.24 1.80 -4.24
C GLY A 99 14.39 1.12 -3.49
N ALA A 100 15.06 1.83 -2.57
CA ALA A 100 16.15 1.25 -1.78
C ALA A 100 15.67 0.15 -0.82
N PHE A 101 14.45 0.28 -0.29
CA PHE A 101 13.92 -0.61 0.74
C PHE A 101 12.95 -1.67 0.22
N GLY A 102 12.53 -1.57 -1.05
CA GLY A 102 11.53 -2.48 -1.60
C GLY A 102 10.87 -1.98 -2.86
N LYS A 103 9.78 -2.65 -3.23
CA LYS A 103 8.93 -2.36 -4.40
C LYS A 103 7.75 -1.50 -3.93
N SER A 104 7.41 -0.46 -4.67
CA SER A 104 6.36 0.47 -4.26
C SER A 104 5.01 0.07 -4.86
N VAL A 105 3.97 0.07 -4.03
CA VAL A 105 2.58 -0.06 -4.43
C VAL A 105 1.89 1.27 -4.17
N PHE A 106 1.40 1.90 -5.22
CA PHE A 106 0.62 3.13 -5.15
C PHE A 106 -0.86 2.80 -5.28
N ILE A 107 -1.65 3.28 -4.32
CA ILE A 107 -3.11 3.26 -4.39
C ILE A 107 -3.58 4.66 -4.72
N LEU A 108 -4.03 4.86 -5.96
CA LEU A 108 -4.57 6.13 -6.43
C LEU A 108 -6.06 6.22 -6.09
N ILE A 109 -6.46 7.37 -5.60
CA ILE A 109 -7.85 7.65 -5.21
C ILE A 109 -8.50 8.45 -6.32
N ASN A 110 -9.39 7.80 -7.05
CA ASN A 110 -10.02 8.38 -8.23
C ASN A 110 -11.31 9.11 -7.86
N ASN A 111 -11.61 10.17 -8.61
CA ASN A 111 -12.89 10.89 -8.67
C ASN A 111 -13.28 11.68 -7.40
N ARG A 112 -12.86 11.29 -6.19
CA ARG A 112 -13.26 11.94 -4.93
C ARG A 112 -12.11 12.08 -3.93
N LYS A 113 -12.35 12.88 -2.88
CA LYS A 113 -11.45 13.02 -1.73
C LYS A 113 -11.84 12.06 -0.62
N LEU A 114 -10.86 11.65 0.18
CA LEU A 114 -11.06 10.97 1.45
C LEU A 114 -10.95 11.95 2.60
N VAL A 115 -11.76 11.76 3.63
CA VAL A 115 -11.80 12.60 4.83
C VAL A 115 -11.59 11.77 6.09
N LYS A 116 -11.34 12.43 7.22
CA LYS A 116 -11.18 11.75 8.51
C LYS A 116 -12.34 10.78 8.78
N GLY A 117 -11.99 9.56 9.18
CA GLY A 117 -12.94 8.46 9.42
C GLY A 117 -13.07 7.48 8.26
N ASP A 118 -12.66 7.88 7.05
CA ASP A 118 -12.50 6.94 5.94
C ASP A 118 -11.24 6.08 6.13
N PHE A 119 -11.23 4.91 5.49
CA PHE A 119 -10.06 4.04 5.47
C PHE A 119 -9.89 3.37 4.11
N ILE A 120 -8.64 3.00 3.82
CA ILE A 120 -8.29 2.12 2.70
C ILE A 120 -7.65 0.87 3.28
N LYS A 121 -8.11 -0.30 2.84
CA LYS A 121 -7.45 -1.58 3.08
C LYS A 121 -6.64 -1.94 1.86
N ILE A 122 -5.38 -2.31 2.07
CA ILE A 122 -4.49 -2.84 1.05
C ILE A 122 -4.19 -4.27 1.45
N ILE A 123 -4.54 -5.22 0.60
CA ILE A 123 -4.45 -6.65 0.89
C ILE A 123 -3.34 -7.22 0.01
N TYR A 124 -2.20 -7.52 0.60
CA TYR A 124 -1.04 -8.11 -0.09
C TYR A 124 -1.00 -9.61 0.12
N GLY A 125 -0.83 -10.37 -0.96
CA GLY A 125 -0.93 -11.83 -0.96
C GLY A 125 -2.38 -12.31 -0.84
N ASN A 126 -3.34 -11.59 -1.44
CA ASN A 126 -4.75 -11.85 -1.29
C ASN A 126 -5.15 -13.24 -1.82
N THR A 127 -5.73 -14.07 -0.95
CA THR A 127 -6.21 -15.42 -1.26
C THR A 127 -7.73 -15.55 -1.37
N SER A 128 -8.49 -14.48 -1.22
CA SER A 128 -9.96 -14.52 -1.23
C SER A 128 -10.58 -14.95 -2.56
N TYR A 129 -9.78 -15.07 -3.62
CA TYR A 129 -10.18 -15.50 -4.97
C TYR A 129 -9.79 -16.94 -5.29
N TYR A 130 -9.15 -17.64 -4.35
CA TYR A 130 -8.85 -19.06 -4.46
C TYR A 130 -10.13 -19.78 -4.04
N GLY A 131 -10.80 -20.40 -5.01
CA GLY A 131 -11.99 -21.21 -4.78
C GLY A 131 -11.71 -22.43 -3.90
#